data_AF-A0A534P7C4-F1
#
_entry.id   AF-A0A534P7C4-F1
#
_cell.length_a   1.000
_cell.length_b   1.000
_cell.length_c   1.000
_cell.angle_alpha   90.00
_cell.angle_beta   90.00
_cell.angle_gamma   90.00
#
_symmetry.space_group_name_H-M   'P 1'
#
loop_
_entity.id
_entity.type
_entity.pdbx_description
1 polymer ?
#
loop_
_entity_poly.entity_id
_entity_poly.type
_entity_poly.pdbx_seq_one_letter_code
_entity_poly.pdbx_strand_id
1 'polypeptide(L)'
;RPYRRPRLQRGGSGAGRHPGDGRRVRPRRSGRAEEEPVAPRGDGRAPPFHRRRHPARRDQGPARSAVATRQGDRRWHRAKLAVAFRSAPARTRARPLLHRGVLRGARGLRGRLGHRQRHALRPLADSLREDSALRLGTVVTEVMWRRGHVVVKARTRTGRDLAPFQAEKLIVTLPVGVLLARPGQDGAVRFDPPLKRKREALGWLRMGGVVKAVLRFREPVWAAKPVRKADFVHAPGAAFPTWWRTGSPDTPLVTGWAGGPAASKLGKSDPLPAALSSLARVLGRSASDLEGLLESANIVDWAQDPYSRGAYVYHLAEAPASTTADLAAPEEDTLYFAGEATSLTERSGTVDGAMESGLRAAKEALAKR
;
A
#
# COMPACT_ATOMS: atom_id res chain seq x y z
N ARG A 1 6.34 -15.10 21.08
CA ARG A 1 6.17 -14.93 22.55
C ARG A 1 4.92 -14.06 22.77
N PRO A 2 3.97 -14.44 23.63
CA PRO A 2 2.84 -13.58 23.98
C PRO A 2 3.28 -12.40 24.85
N TYR A 3 2.50 -11.32 24.83
CA TYR A 3 2.80 -10.06 25.52
C TYR A 3 2.15 -10.03 26.91
N ARG A 4 2.85 -9.58 27.95
CA ARG A 4 2.28 -9.27 29.28
C ARG A 4 2.45 -7.78 29.58
N ARG A 5 1.39 -7.12 30.06
CA ARG A 5 1.44 -5.73 30.54
C ARG A 5 2.11 -5.66 31.93
N PRO A 6 2.84 -4.59 32.29
CA PRO A 6 3.29 -4.35 33.66
C PRO A 6 2.11 -4.04 34.60
N ARG A 7 2.27 -4.35 35.89
CA ARG A 7 1.44 -3.79 36.97
C ARG A 7 2.04 -2.47 37.47
N LEU A 8 1.20 -1.50 37.78
CA LEU A 8 1.59 -0.33 38.57
C LEU A 8 1.85 -0.75 40.02
N GLN A 9 2.97 -0.34 40.60
CA GLN A 9 3.18 -0.38 42.04
C GLN A 9 2.56 0.84 42.72
N ARG A 10 2.05 0.66 43.94
CA ARG A 10 1.80 1.78 44.87
C ARG A 10 3.03 2.01 45.72
N GLY A 11 3.44 3.26 45.83
CA GLY A 11 4.32 3.76 46.88
C GLY A 11 3.80 5.12 47.34
N GLY A 12 3.91 5.44 48.62
CA GLY A 12 3.44 6.72 49.14
C GLY A 12 3.87 6.97 50.58
N SER A 13 4.34 8.19 50.82
CA SER A 13 4.62 8.79 52.14
C SER A 13 4.96 10.27 51.91
N GLY A 14 4.64 11.14 52.88
CA GLY A 14 4.92 12.57 52.81
C GLY A 14 3.73 13.42 53.23
N ALA A 15 3.74 13.88 54.49
CA ALA A 15 2.70 14.73 55.05
C ALA A 15 3.22 16.15 55.33
N GLY A 16 2.37 17.16 55.09
CA GLY A 16 2.57 18.56 55.46
C GLY A 16 1.21 19.17 55.82
N ARG A 17 1.16 20.08 56.81
CA ARG A 17 -0.10 20.52 57.44
C ARG A 17 -0.45 21.98 57.13
N HIS A 18 -1.72 22.20 56.72
CA HIS A 18 -2.58 23.34 57.08
C HIS A 18 -2.18 24.79 56.70
N PRO A 19 -3.10 25.78 56.82
CA PRO A 19 -4.59 25.74 56.76
C PRO A 19 -5.19 26.78 55.80
N GLY A 20 -6.52 26.80 55.63
CA GLY A 20 -7.27 27.97 55.11
C GLY A 20 -8.54 27.63 54.34
N ASP A 21 -9.71 27.97 54.92
CA ASP A 21 -11.07 28.11 54.34
C ASP A 21 -11.65 27.09 53.32
N GLY A 22 -12.98 26.91 53.21
CA GLY A 22 -14.07 27.42 54.05
C GLY A 22 -15.45 27.11 53.45
N ARG A 23 -16.38 26.59 54.28
CA ARG A 23 -17.87 26.56 54.14
C ARG A 23 -18.47 26.21 52.74
N ARG A 24 -19.06 25.03 52.49
CA ARG A 24 -20.36 24.44 52.97
C ARG A 24 -21.52 24.54 51.95
N VAL A 25 -22.45 23.56 52.01
CA VAL A 25 -23.88 23.59 51.55
C VAL A 25 -24.21 23.34 50.04
N ARG A 26 -24.76 22.14 49.78
CA ARG A 26 -25.87 21.81 48.82
C ARG A 26 -27.23 22.08 49.54
N PRO A 27 -28.48 22.08 48.95
CA PRO A 27 -28.93 21.28 47.77
C PRO A 27 -30.16 21.76 46.93
N ARG A 28 -30.61 20.92 45.96
CA ARG A 28 -31.97 20.88 45.33
C ARG A 28 -32.37 22.15 44.53
N ARG A 29 -33.48 22.29 43.78
CA ARG A 29 -34.72 21.55 43.36
C ARG A 29 -35.13 22.19 41.99
N SER A 30 -35.99 21.72 41.07
CA SER A 30 -36.64 20.44 40.65
C SER A 30 -37.44 20.72 39.35
N GLY A 31 -37.72 19.72 38.49
CA GLY A 31 -38.63 19.89 37.33
C GLY A 31 -39.05 18.58 36.65
N ARG A 32 -40.36 18.41 36.44
CA ARG A 32 -41.02 17.38 35.60
C ARG A 32 -41.70 18.06 34.42
N ALA A 33 -41.90 17.33 33.34
CA ALA A 33 -43.11 17.40 32.53
C ALA A 33 -43.34 16.05 31.84
N GLU A 34 -44.54 15.49 31.98
CA GLU A 34 -45.16 14.58 31.01
C GLU A 34 -45.62 15.43 29.77
N GLU A 35 -46.12 14.94 28.62
CA GLU A 35 -47.06 13.84 28.36
C GLU A 35 -47.11 13.52 26.82
N GLU A 36 -47.67 12.37 26.43
CA GLU A 36 -48.16 12.05 25.06
C GLU A 36 -49.72 12.18 25.06
N PRO A 37 -50.61 11.65 24.16
CA PRO A 37 -50.47 10.71 23.03
C PRO A 37 -51.34 11.04 21.76
N VAL A 38 -51.57 10.03 20.90
CA VAL A 38 -52.74 9.78 19.99
C VAL A 38 -52.64 10.15 18.49
N ALA A 39 -53.08 9.20 17.64
CA ALA A 39 -53.43 9.33 16.22
C ALA A 39 -54.61 8.38 15.87
N PRO A 40 -55.33 8.56 14.73
CA PRO A 40 -55.85 7.37 14.03
C PRO A 40 -56.04 7.43 12.48
N ARG A 41 -55.56 6.37 11.80
CA ARG A 41 -56.21 5.48 10.78
C ARG A 41 -56.74 5.96 9.39
N GLY A 42 -56.65 5.01 8.43
CA GLY A 42 -57.41 4.89 7.15
C GLY A 42 -56.49 4.82 5.91
N ASP A 43 -56.31 3.75 5.10
CA ASP A 43 -57.12 2.67 4.45
C ASP A 43 -57.50 2.96 2.96
N GLY A 44 -57.20 2.04 2.02
CA GLY A 44 -57.65 2.20 0.60
C GLY A 44 -57.00 1.30 -0.49
N ARG A 45 -57.74 0.29 -0.96
CA ARG A 45 -57.46 -0.80 -1.95
C ARG A 45 -57.15 -0.40 -3.43
N ALA A 46 -56.92 -1.42 -4.29
CA ALA A 46 -56.87 -1.43 -5.77
C ALA A 46 -57.47 -2.80 -6.31
N PRO A 47 -57.38 -3.26 -7.59
CA PRO A 47 -57.10 -2.64 -8.92
C PRO A 47 -58.27 -2.80 -9.96
N PRO A 48 -58.23 -3.64 -11.05
CA PRO A 48 -57.61 -3.53 -12.40
C PRO A 48 -58.60 -3.51 -13.63
N PHE A 49 -58.12 -3.37 -14.91
CA PHE A 49 -58.42 -4.30 -16.08
C PHE A 49 -58.00 -3.83 -17.52
N HIS A 50 -57.50 -4.80 -18.33
CA HIS A 50 -57.57 -5.06 -19.83
C HIS A 50 -57.40 -3.98 -20.96
N ARG A 51 -57.24 -4.29 -22.28
CA ARG A 51 -56.49 -5.32 -23.11
C ARG A 51 -56.77 -5.14 -24.65
N ARG A 52 -55.88 -5.63 -25.57
CA ARG A 52 -56.04 -5.83 -27.07
C ARG A 52 -55.78 -4.58 -27.99
N ARG A 53 -55.42 -4.64 -29.29
CA ARG A 53 -54.93 -5.70 -30.26
C ARG A 53 -54.19 -5.12 -31.51
N HIS A 54 -53.52 -6.00 -32.30
CA HIS A 54 -52.96 -5.84 -33.69
C HIS A 54 -54.05 -5.77 -34.80
N PRO A 55 -53.81 -5.52 -36.14
CA PRO A 55 -52.68 -5.90 -37.07
C PRO A 55 -52.12 -4.76 -38.00
N ALA A 56 -50.99 -4.79 -38.72
CA ALA A 56 -50.22 -5.72 -39.59
C ALA A 56 -50.53 -5.66 -41.13
N ARG A 57 -49.47 -5.57 -41.98
CA ARG A 57 -49.44 -5.89 -43.43
C ARG A 57 -47.99 -6.17 -43.92
N ARG A 58 -47.84 -6.74 -45.12
CA ARG A 58 -46.57 -7.10 -45.81
C ARG A 58 -46.33 -6.21 -47.04
N ASP A 59 -45.11 -6.19 -47.59
CA ASP A 59 -44.84 -6.75 -48.94
C ASP A 59 -43.34 -6.76 -49.32
N GLN A 60 -43.02 -7.14 -50.56
CA GLN A 60 -41.71 -7.58 -51.06
C GLN A 60 -41.21 -6.70 -52.23
N GLY A 61 -39.90 -6.63 -52.47
CA GLY A 61 -39.34 -6.06 -53.71
C GLY A 61 -37.88 -5.59 -53.59
N PRO A 62 -37.06 -5.57 -54.68
CA PRO A 62 -35.60 -5.60 -54.52
C PRO A 62 -34.79 -4.46 -55.18
N ALA A 63 -33.48 -4.48 -54.87
CA ALA A 63 -32.32 -4.04 -55.68
C ALA A 63 -31.77 -2.59 -55.59
N ARG A 64 -30.60 -2.52 -54.91
CA ARG A 64 -29.34 -1.80 -55.24
C ARG A 64 -29.19 -0.27 -55.04
N SER A 65 -28.05 0.03 -54.39
CA SER A 65 -27.14 1.18 -54.57
C SER A 65 -27.30 2.43 -53.67
N ALA A 66 -26.31 3.33 -53.81
CA ALA A 66 -26.00 4.54 -53.01
C ALA A 66 -25.45 4.35 -51.58
N VAL A 67 -24.54 5.25 -51.20
CA VAL A 67 -23.80 5.27 -49.92
C VAL A 67 -24.18 6.51 -49.12
N ALA A 68 -24.61 6.35 -47.88
CA ALA A 68 -24.71 7.42 -46.88
C ALA A 68 -24.44 6.86 -45.47
N THR A 69 -23.95 7.70 -44.55
CA THR A 69 -23.47 7.26 -43.23
C THR A 69 -24.38 7.71 -42.08
N ARG A 70 -24.74 6.78 -41.18
CA ARG A 70 -24.61 6.85 -39.69
C ARG A 70 -25.68 6.06 -38.91
N GLN A 71 -25.23 5.52 -37.75
CA GLN A 71 -25.99 5.20 -36.52
C GLN A 71 -27.04 4.07 -36.56
N GLY A 72 -27.21 3.38 -35.40
CA GLY A 72 -28.04 2.16 -35.25
C GLY A 72 -27.24 0.93 -34.76
N ASP A 73 -26.31 1.10 -33.84
CA ASP A 73 -26.47 0.73 -32.42
C ASP A 73 -26.73 -0.78 -32.14
N ARG A 74 -25.69 -1.46 -31.62
CA ARG A 74 -25.79 -2.75 -30.91
C ARG A 74 -24.82 -2.78 -29.72
N ARG A 75 -25.21 -2.18 -28.59
CA ARG A 75 -24.45 -2.17 -27.33
C ARG A 75 -24.24 -3.57 -26.71
N TRP A 76 -23.11 -4.19 -27.02
CA TRP A 76 -22.57 -5.29 -26.19
C TRP A 76 -21.81 -4.74 -24.98
N HIS A 77 -22.38 -4.91 -23.78
CA HIS A 77 -21.79 -4.44 -22.52
C HIS A 77 -20.53 -5.23 -22.11
N ARG A 78 -19.36 -4.81 -22.60
CA ARG A 78 -18.07 -5.22 -22.02
C ARG A 78 -17.75 -4.39 -20.77
N ALA A 79 -17.95 -4.99 -19.60
CA ALA A 79 -17.47 -4.43 -18.34
C ALA A 79 -15.94 -4.28 -18.36
N LYS A 80 -15.44 -3.05 -18.18
CA LYS A 80 -14.01 -2.73 -18.08
C LYS A 80 -13.64 -2.54 -16.62
N LEU A 81 -13.03 -3.54 -15.99
CA LEU A 81 -12.42 -3.41 -14.67
C LEU A 81 -11.12 -2.59 -14.80
N ALA A 82 -11.17 -1.31 -14.40
CA ALA A 82 -10.01 -0.46 -14.24
C ALA A 82 -9.72 -0.30 -12.74
N VAL A 83 -8.61 -0.89 -12.26
CA VAL A 83 -8.17 -0.74 -10.88
C VAL A 83 -7.21 0.45 -10.80
N ALA A 84 -7.74 1.62 -10.43
CA ALA A 84 -6.97 2.84 -10.27
C ALA A 84 -6.64 3.08 -8.78
N PHE A 85 -5.38 2.86 -8.39
CA PHE A 85 -4.90 3.17 -7.04
C PHE A 85 -4.62 4.68 -6.92
N ARG A 86 -5.42 5.40 -6.12
CA ARG A 86 -5.31 6.86 -5.97
C ARG A 86 -4.55 7.28 -4.71
N SER A 87 -3.23 7.18 -4.75
CA SER A 87 -2.31 7.54 -3.65
C SER A 87 -1.83 8.99 -3.69
N ALA A 88 -2.75 9.97 -3.66
CA ALA A 88 -2.43 11.40 -3.54
C ALA A 88 -3.46 12.17 -2.69
N PRO A 89 -3.03 13.14 -1.85
CA PRO A 89 -3.94 14.02 -1.11
C PRO A 89 -4.61 15.06 -2.04
N ALA A 90 -5.85 15.45 -1.73
CA ALA A 90 -6.72 16.21 -2.63
C ALA A 90 -6.28 17.65 -2.98
N ARG A 91 -5.19 18.18 -2.36
CA ARG A 91 -4.61 19.49 -2.71
C ARG A 91 -3.51 19.41 -3.79
N THR A 92 -3.03 18.23 -4.16
CA THR A 92 -2.06 18.05 -5.25
C THR A 92 -2.81 17.73 -6.54
N ARG A 93 -2.69 18.58 -7.58
CA ARG A 93 -3.21 18.31 -8.93
C ARG A 93 -2.31 17.31 -9.68
N ALA A 94 -2.14 16.10 -9.12
CA ALA A 94 -1.47 15.00 -9.79
C ALA A 94 -2.25 14.64 -11.08
N ARG A 95 -1.62 14.80 -12.25
CA ARG A 95 -2.15 14.29 -13.52
C ARG A 95 -2.26 12.76 -13.43
N PRO A 96 -3.44 12.16 -13.68
CA PRO A 96 -3.58 10.71 -13.63
C PRO A 96 -2.91 10.07 -14.85
N LEU A 97 -1.73 9.47 -14.66
CA LEU A 97 -1.18 8.52 -15.62
C LEU A 97 -2.10 7.29 -15.66
N LEU A 98 -2.88 7.17 -16.72
CA LEU A 98 -3.91 6.15 -16.89
C LEU A 98 -3.27 4.81 -17.31
N HIS A 99 -2.74 4.05 -16.34
CA HIS A 99 -2.18 2.72 -16.57
C HIS A 99 -3.11 1.84 -17.43
N ARG A 100 -2.69 1.58 -18.69
CA ARG A 100 -3.35 0.68 -19.64
C ARG A 100 -2.39 -0.45 -20.07
N GLY A 101 -1.81 -1.14 -19.09
CA GLY A 101 -0.88 -2.24 -19.30
C GLY A 101 -1.49 -3.62 -19.02
N VAL A 102 -1.49 -4.49 -20.03
CA VAL A 102 -1.46 -5.97 -19.96
C VAL A 102 -2.45 -6.69 -19.01
N LEU A 103 -3.55 -7.18 -19.59
CA LEU A 103 -4.11 -8.49 -19.24
C LEU A 103 -4.47 -9.28 -20.51
N ARG A 104 -3.56 -10.16 -20.94
CA ARG A 104 -3.83 -11.32 -21.80
C ARG A 104 -3.17 -12.54 -21.15
N GLY A 105 -3.82 -13.70 -21.21
CA GLY A 105 -3.26 -14.97 -20.68
C GLY A 105 -3.63 -15.35 -19.24
N ALA A 106 -4.89 -15.19 -18.83
CA ALA A 106 -5.34 -15.57 -17.46
C ALA A 106 -6.76 -16.17 -17.37
N ARG A 107 -7.20 -17.00 -18.33
CA ARG A 107 -8.32 -17.92 -18.08
C ARG A 107 -7.78 -19.13 -17.30
N GLY A 108 -8.07 -19.23 -16.00
CA GLY A 108 -7.70 -20.40 -15.18
C GLY A 108 -6.97 -20.13 -13.85
N LEU A 109 -6.92 -18.90 -13.33
CA LEU A 109 -6.19 -18.59 -12.09
C LEU A 109 -7.06 -17.99 -10.97
N ARG A 110 -7.70 -18.85 -10.18
CA ARG A 110 -8.32 -18.46 -8.88
C ARG A 110 -7.27 -18.49 -7.75
N GLY A 111 -7.20 -17.40 -6.97
CA GLY A 111 -6.68 -17.36 -5.60
C GLY A 111 -5.27 -17.89 -5.33
N ARG A 112 -4.20 -17.15 -5.71
CA ARG A 112 -2.82 -17.50 -5.26
C ARG A 112 -1.77 -16.36 -5.20
N LEU A 113 -2.16 -15.08 -5.16
CA LEU A 113 -1.21 -13.95 -5.23
C LEU A 113 -0.20 -13.89 -4.07
N GLY A 114 -0.63 -14.05 -2.82
CA GLY A 114 0.24 -13.84 -1.65
C GLY A 114 1.44 -14.80 -1.53
N HIS A 115 1.33 -16.03 -2.03
CA HIS A 115 2.43 -16.99 -2.03
C HIS A 115 3.39 -16.79 -3.21
N ARG A 116 2.91 -16.32 -4.37
CA ARG A 116 3.69 -16.33 -5.61
C ARG A 116 4.96 -15.47 -5.55
N GLN A 117 4.93 -14.29 -4.94
CA GLN A 117 6.13 -13.46 -4.81
C GLN A 117 7.25 -14.14 -4.01
N ARG A 118 6.92 -14.90 -2.95
CA ARG A 118 7.92 -15.68 -2.21
C ARG A 118 8.48 -16.84 -3.04
N HIS A 119 7.65 -17.55 -3.82
CA HIS A 119 8.13 -18.61 -4.70
C HIS A 119 8.91 -18.11 -5.94
N ALA A 120 8.66 -16.87 -6.40
CA ALA A 120 9.40 -16.28 -7.51
C ALA A 120 10.76 -15.70 -7.09
N LEU A 121 10.82 -15.03 -5.94
CA LEU A 121 12.05 -14.41 -5.45
C LEU A 121 12.97 -15.38 -4.67
N ARG A 122 12.43 -16.48 -4.14
CA ARG A 122 13.23 -17.44 -3.36
C ARG A 122 14.34 -18.12 -4.19
N PRO A 123 14.12 -18.64 -5.41
CA PRO A 123 15.20 -19.23 -6.22
C PRO A 123 16.36 -18.25 -6.45
N LEU A 124 16.05 -16.98 -6.76
CA LEU A 124 17.05 -15.91 -6.92
C LEU A 124 17.80 -15.59 -5.61
N ALA A 125 17.10 -15.63 -4.47
CA ALA A 125 17.69 -15.38 -3.16
C ALA A 125 18.46 -16.58 -2.59
N ASP A 126 18.19 -17.79 -3.08
CA ASP A 126 18.85 -19.02 -2.67
C ASP A 126 20.12 -19.23 -3.55
N SER A 127 20.08 -18.99 -4.87
CA SER A 127 21.29 -19.04 -5.73
C SER A 127 22.37 -18.03 -5.32
N LEU A 128 21.97 -16.81 -4.93
CA LEU A 128 22.90 -15.78 -4.41
C LEU A 128 23.58 -16.14 -3.06
N ARG A 129 23.16 -17.23 -2.40
CA ARG A 129 23.83 -17.75 -1.18
C ARG A 129 24.86 -18.81 -1.50
N GLU A 130 24.64 -19.61 -2.53
CA GLU A 130 25.54 -20.72 -2.92
C GLU A 130 26.92 -20.14 -3.32
N ASP A 131 26.94 -19.03 -4.06
CA ASP A 131 28.14 -18.27 -4.42
C ASP A 131 28.79 -17.48 -3.25
N SER A 132 28.26 -17.56 -2.02
CA SER A 132 28.67 -16.74 -0.85
C SER A 132 28.60 -15.21 -1.03
N ALA A 133 28.00 -14.73 -2.13
CA ALA A 133 27.91 -13.31 -2.48
C ALA A 133 26.97 -12.51 -1.56
N LEU A 134 25.90 -13.13 -1.04
CA LEU A 134 24.86 -12.46 -0.26
C LEU A 134 25.25 -12.26 1.23
N ARG A 135 25.82 -11.10 1.56
CA ARG A 135 26.16 -10.74 2.96
C ARG A 135 24.98 -10.13 3.73
N LEU A 136 24.13 -10.98 4.29
CA LEU A 136 23.03 -10.57 5.18
C LEU A 136 23.54 -9.96 6.50
N GLY A 137 22.73 -9.09 7.12
CA GLY A 137 23.08 -8.41 8.38
C GLY A 137 24.12 -7.30 8.26
N THR A 138 24.64 -7.07 7.05
CA THR A 138 25.55 -5.99 6.67
C THR A 138 24.73 -4.76 6.26
N VAL A 139 24.84 -3.67 7.03
CA VAL A 139 24.20 -2.38 6.78
C VAL A 139 25.25 -1.43 6.24
N VAL A 140 25.19 -1.11 4.95
CA VAL A 140 26.01 -0.04 4.34
C VAL A 140 25.68 1.29 5.02
N THR A 141 26.71 2.08 5.31
CA THR A 141 26.59 3.42 5.91
C THR A 141 27.23 4.50 5.03
N GLU A 142 28.23 4.15 4.24
CA GLU A 142 28.98 5.10 3.43
C GLU A 142 29.58 4.45 2.18
N VAL A 143 29.56 5.19 1.07
CA VAL A 143 30.19 4.87 -0.21
C VAL A 143 31.14 6.01 -0.56
N MET A 144 32.43 5.79 -0.33
CA MET A 144 33.49 6.65 -0.85
C MET A 144 33.84 6.18 -2.26
N TRP A 145 33.96 7.09 -3.24
CA TRP A 145 34.18 6.70 -4.63
C TRP A 145 34.96 7.75 -5.43
N ARG A 146 35.59 7.28 -6.51
CA ARG A 146 36.21 8.06 -7.59
C ARG A 146 36.20 7.20 -8.85
N ARG A 147 36.51 7.77 -10.02
CA ARG A 147 36.54 7.00 -11.27
C ARG A 147 37.40 5.72 -11.13
N GLY A 148 36.78 4.56 -11.36
CA GLY A 148 37.41 3.23 -11.28
C GLY A 148 37.70 2.70 -9.87
N HIS A 149 37.20 3.32 -8.80
CA HIS A 149 37.46 2.84 -7.44
C HIS A 149 36.38 3.24 -6.42
N VAL A 150 35.87 2.27 -5.67
CA VAL A 150 34.83 2.42 -4.65
C VAL A 150 35.26 1.73 -3.35
N VAL A 151 35.07 2.40 -2.22
CA VAL A 151 35.19 1.86 -0.87
C VAL A 151 33.86 1.98 -0.15
N VAL A 152 33.29 0.84 0.24
CA VAL A 152 31.99 0.76 0.94
C VAL A 152 32.22 0.44 2.41
N LYS A 153 31.85 1.37 3.30
CA LYS A 153 31.82 1.13 4.75
C LYS A 153 30.46 0.58 5.13
N ALA A 154 30.45 -0.41 6.01
CA ALA A 154 29.26 -1.05 6.52
C ALA A 154 29.44 -1.47 7.98
N ARG A 155 28.31 -1.66 8.67
CA ARG A 155 28.25 -2.17 10.03
C ARG A 155 27.32 -3.36 10.13
N THR A 156 27.52 -4.20 11.13
CA THR A 156 26.56 -5.23 11.53
C THR A 156 25.24 -4.60 11.99
N ARG A 157 24.14 -5.37 11.95
CA ARG A 157 22.85 -4.98 12.56
C ARG A 157 22.91 -4.67 14.07
N THR A 158 23.98 -5.07 14.77
CA THR A 158 24.24 -4.73 16.18
C THR A 158 25.14 -3.48 16.35
N GLY A 159 25.51 -2.80 15.27
CA GLY A 159 26.24 -1.53 15.30
C GLY A 159 27.76 -1.64 15.28
N ARG A 160 28.35 -2.85 15.37
CA ARG A 160 29.80 -3.04 15.18
C ARG A 160 30.16 -2.85 13.70
N ASP A 161 31.12 -1.98 13.42
CA ASP A 161 31.66 -1.76 12.07
C ASP A 161 32.36 -3.01 11.49
N LEU A 162 32.41 -3.07 10.16
CA LEU A 162 33.04 -4.14 9.39
C LEU A 162 34.25 -3.60 8.62
N ALA A 163 35.17 -4.49 8.24
CA ALA A 163 36.24 -4.14 7.30
C ALA A 163 35.63 -3.57 6.00
N PRO A 164 36.13 -2.45 5.46
CA PRO A 164 35.57 -1.85 4.25
C PRO A 164 35.67 -2.78 3.04
N PHE A 165 34.63 -2.81 2.22
CA PHE A 165 34.64 -3.51 0.94
C PHE A 165 35.25 -2.60 -0.13
N GLN A 166 36.04 -3.15 -1.05
CA GLN A 166 36.60 -2.42 -2.18
C GLN A 166 36.15 -3.04 -3.50
N ALA A 167 35.91 -2.22 -4.52
CA ALA A 167 35.58 -2.64 -5.88
C ALA A 167 35.94 -1.55 -6.89
N GLU A 168 36.09 -1.91 -8.16
CA GLU A 168 36.23 -0.94 -9.26
C GLU A 168 34.90 -0.24 -9.60
N LYS A 169 33.78 -0.96 -9.44
CA LYS A 169 32.43 -0.55 -9.81
C LYS A 169 31.42 -0.96 -8.73
N LEU A 170 30.34 -0.19 -8.58
CA LEU A 170 29.24 -0.48 -7.64
C LEU A 170 27.87 -0.30 -8.32
N ILE A 171 27.02 -1.32 -8.20
CA ILE A 171 25.59 -1.22 -8.56
C ILE A 171 24.79 -0.87 -7.29
N VAL A 172 24.14 0.28 -7.29
CA VAL A 172 23.33 0.81 -6.20
C VAL A 172 21.85 0.47 -6.45
N THR A 173 21.27 -0.34 -5.56
CA THR A 173 19.85 -0.76 -5.58
C THR A 173 19.03 -0.19 -4.42
N LEU A 174 19.56 0.85 -3.75
CA LEU A 174 18.93 1.48 -2.58
C LEU A 174 17.57 2.12 -2.97
N PRO A 175 16.48 1.88 -2.22
CA PRO A 175 15.20 2.53 -2.45
C PRO A 175 15.30 4.06 -2.38
N VAL A 176 14.44 4.76 -3.14
CA VAL A 176 14.41 6.24 -3.15
C VAL A 176 14.20 6.83 -1.76
N GLY A 177 13.45 6.17 -0.88
CA GLY A 177 13.29 6.57 0.53
C GLY A 177 14.59 6.51 1.35
N VAL A 178 15.51 5.60 1.00
CA VAL A 178 16.85 5.50 1.60
C VAL A 178 17.80 6.53 1.01
N LEU A 179 17.76 6.75 -0.31
CA LEU A 179 18.53 7.80 -0.98
C LEU A 179 18.13 9.23 -0.55
N LEU A 180 16.89 9.40 -0.06
CA LEU A 180 16.37 10.62 0.57
C LEU A 180 16.59 10.69 2.09
N ALA A 181 17.15 9.66 2.73
CA ALA A 181 17.37 9.65 4.17
C ALA A 181 18.48 10.63 4.56
N ARG A 182 18.29 11.35 5.68
CA ARG A 182 19.30 12.30 6.17
C ARG A 182 20.48 11.54 6.81
N PRO A 183 21.72 12.05 6.72
CA PRO A 183 22.85 11.50 7.46
C PRO A 183 22.53 11.32 8.95
N GLY A 184 23.02 10.22 9.53
CA GLY A 184 22.74 9.85 10.92
C GLY A 184 21.39 9.17 11.17
N GLN A 185 20.48 9.11 10.20
CA GLN A 185 19.26 8.29 10.32
C GLN A 185 19.54 6.81 9.99
N ASP A 186 18.86 5.87 10.66
CA ASP A 186 19.05 4.45 10.39
C ASP A 186 18.74 4.06 8.93
N GLY A 187 19.63 3.27 8.34
CA GLY A 187 19.57 2.88 6.93
C GLY A 187 20.03 3.95 5.93
N ALA A 188 20.32 5.19 6.36
CA ALA A 188 20.86 6.22 5.48
C ALA A 188 22.30 5.89 5.02
N VAL A 189 22.62 6.22 3.76
CA VAL A 189 23.93 5.99 3.16
C VAL A 189 24.54 7.32 2.70
N ARG A 190 25.73 7.66 3.20
CA ARG A 190 26.51 8.81 2.74
C ARG A 190 27.24 8.46 1.44
N PHE A 191 27.20 9.33 0.44
CA PHE A 191 28.02 9.21 -0.77
C PHE A 191 29.07 10.33 -0.79
N ASP A 192 30.31 9.96 -1.10
CA ASP A 192 31.46 10.87 -1.07
C ASP A 192 32.36 10.64 -2.30
N PRO A 193 32.39 11.55 -3.29
CA PRO A 193 31.73 12.85 -3.33
C PRO A 193 30.18 12.76 -3.47
N PRO A 194 29.43 13.82 -3.08
CA PRO A 194 27.97 13.80 -3.12
C PRO A 194 27.36 13.84 -4.53
N LEU A 195 26.64 12.78 -4.90
CA LEU A 195 25.96 12.56 -6.18
C LEU A 195 25.05 13.75 -6.60
N LYS A 196 25.53 14.67 -7.45
CA LYS A 196 24.81 15.92 -7.76
C LYS A 196 23.49 15.68 -8.51
N ARG A 197 23.60 15.08 -9.69
CA ARG A 197 22.48 14.72 -10.57
C ARG A 197 21.40 13.89 -9.86
N LYS A 198 21.80 12.97 -8.99
CA LYS A 198 20.86 12.16 -8.20
C LYS A 198 20.07 12.98 -7.20
N ARG A 199 20.66 13.95 -6.49
CA ARG A 199 19.91 14.82 -5.56
C ARG A 199 18.84 15.64 -6.28
N GLU A 200 19.15 16.14 -7.47
CA GLU A 200 18.22 16.90 -8.30
C GLU A 200 17.03 16.02 -8.74
N ALA A 201 17.28 14.83 -9.26
CA ALA A 201 16.22 13.86 -9.59
C ALA A 201 15.39 13.44 -8.37
N LEU A 202 16.04 13.11 -7.24
CA LEU A 202 15.38 12.73 -5.98
C LEU A 202 14.51 13.87 -5.42
N GLY A 203 14.84 15.13 -5.69
CA GLY A 203 14.01 16.29 -5.34
C GLY A 203 12.58 16.21 -5.89
N TRP A 204 12.39 15.55 -7.03
CA TRP A 204 11.10 15.36 -7.71
C TRP A 204 10.37 14.05 -7.37
N LEU A 205 10.96 13.18 -6.54
CA LEU A 205 10.44 11.85 -6.21
C LEU A 205 10.03 11.76 -4.75
N ARG A 206 8.97 11.01 -4.45
CA ARG A 206 8.50 10.73 -3.07
C ARG A 206 8.12 9.26 -2.95
N MET A 207 8.22 8.71 -1.73
CA MET A 207 7.74 7.36 -1.45
C MET A 207 6.29 7.41 -0.93
N GLY A 208 5.41 6.59 -1.51
CA GLY A 208 4.05 6.37 -1.03
C GLY A 208 4.03 5.47 0.20
N GLY A 209 3.45 5.95 1.30
CA GLY A 209 3.21 5.12 2.50
C GLY A 209 2.14 4.06 2.26
N VAL A 210 2.37 2.85 2.79
CA VAL A 210 1.41 1.73 2.81
C VAL A 210 1.50 1.02 4.16
N VAL A 211 0.35 0.81 4.80
CA VAL A 211 0.19 -0.09 5.94
C VAL A 211 -0.65 -1.29 5.49
N LYS A 212 -0.11 -2.50 5.69
CA LYS A 212 -0.78 -3.76 5.35
C LYS A 212 -1.00 -4.59 6.60
N ALA A 213 -2.25 -4.83 6.97
CA ALA A 213 -2.63 -5.67 8.09
C ALA A 213 -3.01 -7.07 7.58
N VAL A 214 -2.26 -8.10 7.98
CA VAL A 214 -2.59 -9.51 7.71
C VAL A 214 -3.08 -10.12 9.02
N LEU A 215 -4.38 -10.40 9.09
CA LEU A 215 -5.07 -10.83 10.31
C LEU A 215 -5.51 -12.28 10.17
N ARG A 216 -5.07 -13.14 11.10
CA ARG A 216 -5.46 -14.55 11.20
C ARG A 216 -6.39 -14.75 12.39
N PHE A 217 -7.51 -15.43 12.15
CA PHE A 217 -8.57 -15.68 13.12
C PHE A 217 -8.71 -17.17 13.44
N ARG A 218 -9.42 -17.48 14.52
CA ARG A 218 -9.79 -18.86 14.92
C ARG A 218 -10.83 -19.48 13.98
N GLU A 219 -11.66 -18.65 13.33
CA GLU A 219 -12.68 -19.08 12.38
C GLU A 219 -12.56 -18.33 11.03
N PRO A 220 -13.13 -18.85 9.92
CA PRO A 220 -13.14 -18.15 8.64
C PRO A 220 -14.10 -16.95 8.63
N VAL A 221 -13.74 -15.84 9.29
CA VAL A 221 -14.60 -14.65 9.46
C VAL A 221 -15.09 -14.03 8.12
N TRP A 222 -14.39 -14.29 7.01
CA TRP A 222 -14.80 -13.86 5.67
C TRP A 222 -15.91 -14.73 5.05
N ALA A 223 -16.18 -15.93 5.58
CA ALA A 223 -17.28 -16.78 5.14
C ALA A 223 -18.67 -16.24 5.56
N ALA A 224 -18.71 -15.21 6.42
CA ALA A 224 -19.94 -14.55 6.84
C ALA A 224 -20.62 -13.75 5.70
N LYS A 225 -21.95 -13.61 5.76
CA LYS A 225 -22.63 -12.51 5.06
C LYS A 225 -22.20 -11.18 5.72
N PRO A 226 -22.01 -10.08 4.96
CA PRO A 226 -22.30 -9.94 3.53
C PRO A 226 -21.17 -10.42 2.60
N VAL A 227 -19.92 -10.51 3.07
CA VAL A 227 -18.74 -10.58 2.18
C VAL A 227 -18.42 -11.97 1.60
N ARG A 228 -19.07 -13.06 2.03
CA ARG A 228 -18.82 -14.46 1.61
C ARG A 228 -18.52 -14.68 0.12
N LYS A 229 -19.18 -13.94 -0.78
CA LYS A 229 -19.04 -14.06 -2.24
C LYS A 229 -18.05 -13.07 -2.88
N ALA A 230 -17.54 -12.10 -2.13
CA ALA A 230 -16.56 -11.12 -2.59
C ALA A 230 -15.15 -11.64 -2.30
N ASP A 231 -14.23 -11.52 -3.28
CA ASP A 231 -12.80 -11.74 -3.03
C ASP A 231 -12.13 -10.49 -2.42
N PHE A 232 -12.72 -9.32 -2.65
CA PHE A 232 -12.15 -7.99 -2.40
C PHE A 232 -13.29 -6.99 -2.10
N VAL A 233 -13.11 -6.12 -1.12
CA VAL A 233 -14.12 -5.16 -0.63
C VAL A 233 -13.46 -3.80 -0.36
N HIS A 234 -14.12 -2.72 -0.76
CA HIS A 234 -13.77 -1.36 -0.36
C HIS A 234 -14.58 -0.92 0.86
N ALA A 235 -13.93 -0.17 1.75
CA ALA A 235 -14.50 0.39 2.96
C ALA A 235 -14.26 1.92 3.00
N PRO A 236 -14.92 2.73 2.15
CA PRO A 236 -14.69 4.18 2.08
C PRO A 236 -14.79 4.86 3.45
N GLY A 237 -13.89 5.81 3.70
CA GLY A 237 -13.81 6.58 4.94
C GLY A 237 -13.13 5.87 6.14
N ALA A 238 -12.92 4.55 6.11
CA ALA A 238 -12.20 3.87 7.19
C ALA A 238 -10.68 3.98 7.05
N ALA A 239 -9.97 3.76 8.16
CA ALA A 239 -8.50 3.79 8.22
C ALA A 239 -7.84 2.73 7.31
N PHE A 240 -8.47 1.56 7.15
CA PHE A 240 -8.12 0.55 6.16
C PHE A 240 -9.21 0.49 5.06
N PRO A 241 -9.14 1.34 4.03
CA PRO A 241 -10.20 1.50 3.04
C PRO A 241 -10.35 0.33 2.05
N THR A 242 -9.52 -0.70 2.14
CA THR A 242 -9.50 -1.84 1.21
C THR A 242 -9.19 -3.13 1.97
N TRP A 243 -9.95 -4.19 1.69
CA TRP A 243 -9.84 -5.50 2.33
C TRP A 243 -9.99 -6.62 1.30
N TRP A 244 -9.30 -7.74 1.49
CA TRP A 244 -9.48 -8.94 0.65
C TRP A 244 -9.21 -10.25 1.40
N ARG A 245 -9.82 -11.32 0.86
CA ARG A 245 -9.67 -12.68 1.35
C ARG A 245 -8.33 -13.27 0.90
N THR A 246 -7.63 -13.98 1.79
CA THR A 246 -6.31 -14.55 1.50
C THR A 246 -6.39 -16.08 1.45
N GLY A 247 -6.43 -16.69 0.26
CA GLY A 247 -6.44 -18.15 0.08
C GLY A 247 -7.76 -18.72 -0.44
N SER A 248 -8.29 -19.75 0.22
CA SER A 248 -9.63 -20.34 -0.02
C SER A 248 -10.73 -19.60 0.77
N PRO A 249 -12.04 -19.85 0.53
CA PRO A 249 -13.13 -19.26 1.32
C PRO A 249 -12.96 -19.49 2.83
N ASP A 250 -12.45 -20.67 3.16
CA ASP A 250 -12.36 -21.27 4.49
C ASP A 250 -10.97 -21.06 5.12
N THR A 251 -10.07 -20.34 4.44
CA THR A 251 -8.81 -19.89 5.04
C THR A 251 -9.11 -18.72 5.98
N PRO A 252 -8.83 -18.81 7.29
CA PRO A 252 -9.17 -17.77 8.26
C PRO A 252 -8.14 -16.63 8.27
N LEU A 253 -7.82 -16.11 7.08
CA LEU A 253 -6.75 -15.14 6.84
C LEU A 253 -7.26 -14.01 5.95
N VAL A 254 -7.33 -12.80 6.52
CA VAL A 254 -7.83 -11.61 5.86
C VAL A 254 -6.70 -10.59 5.74
N THR A 255 -6.59 -9.92 4.59
CA THR A 255 -5.64 -8.82 4.39
C THR A 255 -6.39 -7.50 4.27
N GLY A 256 -6.03 -6.52 5.12
CA GLY A 256 -6.41 -5.12 5.00
C GLY A 256 -5.25 -4.28 4.45
N TRP A 257 -5.60 -3.21 3.73
CA TRP A 257 -4.64 -2.27 3.14
C TRP A 257 -5.07 -0.83 3.34
N ALA A 258 -4.14 -0.02 3.81
CA ALA A 258 -4.17 1.44 3.81
C ALA A 258 -2.99 1.94 2.98
N GLY A 259 -3.21 2.97 2.15
CA GLY A 259 -2.17 3.55 1.31
C GLY A 259 -2.35 5.04 1.10
N GLY A 260 -1.26 5.75 0.82
CA GLY A 260 -1.25 7.21 0.66
C GLY A 260 -1.87 7.90 1.89
N PRO A 261 -2.83 8.83 1.71
CA PRO A 261 -3.45 9.57 2.82
C PRO A 261 -4.13 8.70 3.90
N ALA A 262 -4.48 7.43 3.63
CA ALA A 262 -5.00 6.53 4.65
C ALA A 262 -3.87 5.98 5.54
N ALA A 263 -2.75 5.57 4.94
CA ALA A 263 -1.55 5.13 5.67
C ALA A 263 -0.96 6.28 6.52
N SER A 264 -0.82 7.48 5.94
CA SER A 264 -0.29 8.65 6.66
C SER A 264 -1.10 9.04 7.90
N LYS A 265 -2.40 8.69 7.96
CA LYS A 265 -3.28 8.96 9.11
C LYS A 265 -3.18 7.93 10.24
N LEU A 266 -2.58 6.76 10.01
CA LEU A 266 -2.34 5.77 11.07
C LEU A 266 -1.19 6.19 12.00
N GLY A 267 -0.29 7.05 11.51
CA GLY A 267 0.78 7.67 12.31
C GLY A 267 1.78 6.65 12.86
N LYS A 268 2.20 6.85 14.11
CA LYS A 268 3.10 5.93 14.85
C LYS A 268 2.37 5.09 15.92
N SER A 269 1.06 5.26 16.05
CA SER A 269 0.21 4.45 16.93
C SER A 269 0.03 3.04 16.38
N ASP A 270 -0.30 2.07 17.26
CA ASP A 270 -0.65 0.72 16.84
C ASP A 270 -1.85 0.75 15.85
N PRO A 271 -1.68 0.29 14.60
CA PRO A 271 -2.75 0.25 13.61
C PRO A 271 -3.75 -0.90 13.82
N LEU A 272 -3.50 -1.86 14.73
CA LEU A 272 -4.37 -3.04 14.91
C LEU A 272 -5.82 -2.69 15.33
N PRO A 273 -6.08 -1.80 16.30
CA PRO A 273 -7.47 -1.42 16.65
C PRO A 273 -8.20 -0.75 15.48
N ALA A 274 -7.50 0.06 14.69
CA ALA A 274 -8.05 0.70 13.49
C ALA A 274 -8.31 -0.32 12.36
N ALA A 275 -7.48 -1.36 12.25
CA ALA A 275 -7.70 -2.48 11.33
C ALA A 275 -8.92 -3.33 11.75
N LEU A 276 -9.01 -3.72 13.02
CA LEU A 276 -10.14 -4.50 13.55
C LEU A 276 -11.46 -3.73 13.44
N SER A 277 -11.50 -2.45 13.83
CA SER A 277 -12.67 -1.58 13.66
C SER A 277 -13.10 -1.44 12.19
N SER A 278 -12.14 -1.28 11.27
CA SER A 278 -12.43 -1.22 9.85
C SER A 278 -12.95 -2.54 9.28
N LEU A 279 -12.45 -3.69 9.74
CA LEU A 279 -12.92 -5.01 9.29
C LEU A 279 -14.28 -5.36 9.90
N ALA A 280 -14.52 -4.97 11.16
CA ALA A 280 -15.81 -5.13 11.84
C ALA A 280 -16.95 -4.49 11.03
N ARG A 281 -16.75 -3.25 10.57
CA ARG A 281 -17.69 -2.55 9.66
C ARG A 281 -17.87 -3.26 8.30
N VAL A 282 -16.84 -3.91 7.77
CA VAL A 282 -16.90 -4.67 6.50
C VAL A 282 -17.68 -5.98 6.68
N LEU A 283 -17.55 -6.64 7.83
CA LEU A 283 -18.19 -7.92 8.14
C LEU A 283 -19.59 -7.79 8.78
N GLY A 284 -19.98 -6.60 9.26
CA GLY A 284 -21.22 -6.42 10.02
C GLY A 284 -21.16 -7.01 11.43
N ARG A 285 -19.98 -6.99 12.06
CA ARG A 285 -19.73 -7.46 13.44
C ARG A 285 -19.23 -6.32 14.34
N SER A 286 -19.11 -6.56 15.64
CA SER A 286 -18.38 -5.65 16.54
C SER A 286 -16.87 -5.84 16.40
N ALA A 287 -16.09 -4.84 16.82
CA ALA A 287 -14.63 -4.96 16.88
C ALA A 287 -14.19 -5.96 17.97
N SER A 288 -14.95 -6.06 19.07
CA SER A 288 -14.71 -6.99 20.18
C SER A 288 -14.82 -8.45 19.73
N ASP A 289 -15.80 -8.77 18.89
CA ASP A 289 -15.99 -10.13 18.35
C ASP A 289 -14.78 -10.56 17.52
N LEU A 290 -14.22 -9.63 16.73
CA LEU A 290 -13.05 -9.90 15.90
C LEU A 290 -11.76 -9.94 16.72
N GLU A 291 -11.62 -9.11 17.74
CA GLU A 291 -10.50 -9.15 18.68
C GLU A 291 -10.47 -10.49 19.44
N GLY A 292 -11.62 -10.92 19.97
CA GLY A 292 -11.76 -12.22 20.64
C GLY A 292 -11.52 -13.43 19.71
N LEU A 293 -11.68 -13.27 18.40
CA LEU A 293 -11.38 -14.31 17.40
C LEU A 293 -9.97 -14.24 16.83
N LEU A 294 -9.17 -13.21 17.10
CA LEU A 294 -7.86 -13.00 16.52
C LEU A 294 -6.82 -13.95 17.13
N GLU A 295 -6.21 -14.81 16.32
CA GLU A 295 -5.06 -15.63 16.74
C GLU A 295 -3.74 -14.87 16.62
N SER A 296 -3.58 -14.12 15.53
CA SER A 296 -2.38 -13.33 15.28
C SER A 296 -2.62 -12.23 14.24
N ALA A 297 -1.91 -11.12 14.42
CA ALA A 297 -1.80 -10.05 13.45
C ALA A 297 -0.34 -9.88 13.03
N ASN A 298 -0.11 -9.70 11.74
CA ASN A 298 1.14 -9.18 11.20
C ASN A 298 0.82 -7.88 10.46
N ILE A 299 1.25 -6.74 11.00
CA ILE A 299 1.04 -5.44 10.37
C ILE A 299 2.38 -4.84 9.96
N VAL A 300 2.49 -4.46 8.69
CA VAL A 300 3.70 -3.89 8.09
C VAL A 300 3.36 -2.48 7.62
N ASP A 301 3.93 -1.46 8.27
CA ASP A 301 4.04 -0.12 7.71
C ASP A 301 5.42 0.05 7.07
N TRP A 302 5.44 0.13 5.74
CA TRP A 302 6.67 0.31 4.96
C TRP A 302 7.33 1.68 5.20
N ALA A 303 6.60 2.67 5.73
CA ALA A 303 7.15 3.98 6.07
C ALA A 303 8.00 4.00 7.35
N GLN A 304 7.80 3.04 8.29
CA GLN A 304 8.67 2.91 9.46
C GLN A 304 9.90 2.01 9.22
N ASP A 305 9.94 1.21 8.15
CA ASP A 305 11.12 0.41 7.80
C ASP A 305 12.28 1.33 7.37
N PRO A 306 13.40 1.39 8.12
CA PRO A 306 14.52 2.26 7.80
C PRO A 306 15.20 1.92 6.47
N TYR A 307 15.00 0.72 5.92
CA TYR A 307 15.60 0.24 4.68
C TYR A 307 14.67 0.38 3.45
N SER A 308 13.39 0.71 3.63
CA SER A 308 12.42 0.96 2.55
C SER A 308 11.89 2.39 2.55
N ARG A 309 11.53 2.92 3.73
CA ARG A 309 11.07 4.30 3.97
C ARG A 309 9.87 4.71 3.09
N GLY A 310 8.95 3.78 2.93
CA GLY A 310 7.76 3.80 2.08
C GLY A 310 7.71 2.57 1.18
N ALA A 311 6.63 2.40 0.41
CA ALA A 311 6.38 1.16 -0.33
C ALA A 311 6.70 1.24 -1.84
N TYR A 312 6.39 2.36 -2.48
CA TYR A 312 6.57 2.57 -3.93
C TYR A 312 6.92 4.03 -4.20
N VAL A 313 7.79 4.31 -5.17
CA VAL A 313 8.03 5.68 -5.63
C VAL A 313 6.81 6.27 -6.34
N TYR A 314 6.68 7.60 -6.30
CA TYR A 314 5.87 8.37 -7.23
C TYR A 314 6.53 9.72 -7.54
N HIS A 315 6.24 10.25 -8.73
CA HIS A 315 6.72 11.55 -9.17
C HIS A 315 5.80 12.68 -8.67
N LEU A 316 6.38 13.84 -8.34
CA LEU A 316 5.61 15.07 -8.18
C LEU A 316 4.97 15.49 -9.52
N ALA A 317 3.87 16.25 -9.46
CA ALA A 317 3.07 16.60 -10.65
C ALA A 317 3.83 17.46 -11.68
N GLU A 318 4.89 18.14 -11.25
CA GLU A 318 5.75 19.04 -12.02
C GLU A 318 7.15 18.43 -12.28
N ALA A 319 7.35 17.13 -11.98
CA ALA A 319 8.63 16.46 -12.19
C ALA A 319 9.07 16.50 -13.67
N PRO A 320 10.32 16.91 -13.98
CA PRO A 320 10.85 16.84 -15.33
C PRO A 320 10.79 15.43 -15.91
N ALA A 321 10.53 15.31 -17.22
CA ALA A 321 10.47 14.02 -17.91
C ALA A 321 11.79 13.22 -17.81
N SER A 322 12.93 13.91 -17.62
CA SER A 322 14.25 13.29 -17.44
C SER A 322 14.45 12.63 -16.07
N THR A 323 13.63 12.94 -15.06
CA THR A 323 13.82 12.54 -13.64
C THR A 323 14.24 11.07 -13.47
N THR A 324 13.57 10.14 -14.16
CA THR A 324 13.86 8.71 -14.08
C THR A 324 15.19 8.35 -14.73
N ALA A 325 15.52 8.96 -15.87
CA ALA A 325 16.79 8.77 -16.56
C ALA A 325 17.96 9.37 -15.78
N ASP A 326 17.76 10.53 -15.15
CA ASP A 326 18.75 11.19 -14.29
C ASP A 326 19.04 10.37 -13.03
N LEU A 327 18.02 9.72 -12.45
CA LEU A 327 18.22 8.74 -11.37
C LEU A 327 18.91 7.46 -11.88
N ALA A 328 18.53 6.95 -13.05
CA ALA A 328 18.99 5.66 -13.59
C ALA A 328 20.42 5.63 -14.16
N ALA A 329 20.91 6.74 -14.71
CA ALA A 329 22.19 6.81 -15.43
C ALA A 329 23.42 6.47 -14.54
N PRO A 330 24.54 6.00 -15.10
CA PRO A 330 25.78 5.85 -14.35
C PRO A 330 26.44 7.20 -14.00
N GLU A 331 27.39 7.16 -13.06
CA GLU A 331 28.29 8.26 -12.69
C GLU A 331 29.76 7.79 -12.88
N GLU A 332 30.56 8.52 -13.67
CA GLU A 332 31.98 8.24 -14.01
C GLU A 332 32.34 6.78 -14.36
N ASP A 333 31.45 6.06 -15.07
CA ASP A 333 31.59 4.63 -15.38
C ASP A 333 31.93 3.72 -14.16
N THR A 334 31.53 4.18 -12.97
CA THR A 334 31.92 3.62 -11.66
C THR A 334 30.71 3.25 -10.82
N LEU A 335 29.77 4.20 -10.65
CA LEU A 335 28.50 3.95 -9.95
C LEU A 335 27.38 3.76 -10.96
N TYR A 336 26.61 2.70 -10.78
CA TYR A 336 25.50 2.30 -11.64
C TYR A 336 24.23 2.17 -10.79
N PHE A 337 23.05 2.51 -11.31
CA PHE A 337 21.84 2.64 -10.50
C PHE A 337 20.71 1.74 -11.02
N ALA A 338 20.13 0.94 -10.14
CA ALA A 338 19.10 -0.07 -10.43
C ALA A 338 17.99 -0.08 -9.36
N GLY A 339 16.93 -0.85 -9.62
CA GLY A 339 15.75 -0.93 -8.75
C GLY A 339 14.55 -0.18 -9.33
N GLU A 340 13.37 -0.38 -8.74
CA GLU A 340 12.06 0.00 -9.31
C GLU A 340 12.00 1.44 -9.88
N ALA A 341 12.53 2.41 -9.13
CA ALA A 341 12.51 3.83 -9.48
C ALA A 341 13.46 4.21 -10.64
N THR A 342 14.27 3.27 -11.14
CA THR A 342 15.23 3.45 -12.25
C THR A 342 14.81 2.68 -13.52
N SER A 343 13.58 2.17 -13.54
CA SER A 343 12.95 1.56 -14.71
C SER A 343 12.62 2.63 -15.75
N LEU A 344 13.26 2.57 -16.93
CA LEU A 344 13.07 3.55 -18.01
C LEU A 344 11.77 3.32 -18.83
N THR A 345 11.07 2.21 -18.58
CA THR A 345 9.75 1.91 -19.15
C THR A 345 8.62 2.28 -18.15
N GLU A 346 7.34 2.18 -18.57
CA GLU A 346 6.16 2.40 -17.71
C GLU A 346 5.96 1.34 -16.58
N ARG A 347 7.06 0.81 -16.03
CA ARG A 347 7.14 -0.26 -15.02
C ARG A 347 7.77 0.21 -13.69
N SER A 348 8.03 1.51 -13.54
CA SER A 348 8.38 2.11 -12.24
C SER A 348 7.32 1.76 -11.17
N GLY A 349 7.72 1.56 -9.91
CA GLY A 349 6.87 1.02 -8.85
C GLY A 349 6.60 -0.49 -8.91
N THR A 350 7.26 -1.28 -9.78
CA THR A 350 6.99 -2.72 -9.95
C THR A 350 8.23 -3.61 -9.79
N VAL A 351 7.99 -4.90 -9.49
CA VAL A 351 9.04 -5.93 -9.43
C VAL A 351 9.68 -6.14 -10.80
N ASP A 352 8.88 -6.15 -11.87
CA ASP A 352 9.37 -6.31 -13.24
C ASP A 352 10.28 -5.14 -13.65
N GLY A 353 9.94 -3.90 -13.30
CA GLY A 353 10.82 -2.73 -13.49
C GLY A 353 12.12 -2.78 -12.67
N ALA A 354 12.09 -3.38 -11.48
CA ALA A 354 13.29 -3.61 -10.68
C ALA A 354 14.21 -4.69 -11.30
N MET A 355 13.65 -5.77 -11.86
CA MET A 355 14.43 -6.80 -12.58
C MET A 355 15.00 -6.25 -13.88
N GLU A 356 14.20 -5.51 -14.66
CA GLU A 356 14.61 -4.87 -15.92
C GLU A 356 15.76 -3.86 -15.71
N SER A 357 15.66 -3.00 -14.70
CA SER A 357 16.72 -2.04 -14.35
C SER A 357 17.97 -2.71 -13.76
N GLY A 358 17.83 -3.83 -13.04
CA GLY A 358 18.98 -4.65 -12.62
C GLY A 358 19.75 -5.22 -13.80
N LEU A 359 19.04 -5.80 -14.78
CA LEU A 359 19.65 -6.30 -16.03
C LEU A 359 20.26 -5.18 -16.88
N ARG A 360 19.69 -3.97 -16.86
CA ARG A 360 20.29 -2.77 -17.48
C ARG A 360 21.61 -2.41 -16.80
N ALA A 361 21.61 -2.16 -15.48
CA ALA A 361 22.80 -1.73 -14.76
C ALA A 361 23.94 -2.77 -14.78
N ALA A 362 23.61 -4.07 -14.79
CA ALA A 362 24.59 -5.13 -14.98
C ALA A 362 25.28 -5.05 -16.35
N LYS A 363 24.53 -4.79 -17.44
CA LYS A 363 25.09 -4.58 -18.79
C LYS A 363 25.93 -3.30 -18.87
N GLU A 364 25.47 -2.22 -18.25
CA GLU A 364 26.23 -0.96 -18.17
C GLU A 364 27.56 -1.12 -17.41
N ALA A 365 27.57 -1.92 -16.33
CA ALA A 365 28.77 -2.21 -15.55
C ALA A 365 29.75 -3.16 -16.26
N LEU A 366 29.24 -4.15 -16.99
CA LEU A 366 30.04 -5.12 -17.76
C LEU A 366 30.50 -4.59 -19.13
N ALA A 367 29.93 -3.49 -19.62
CA ALA A 367 30.39 -2.85 -20.85
C ALA A 367 31.84 -2.37 -20.70
N LYS A 368 32.71 -2.83 -21.59
CA LYS A 368 34.03 -2.24 -21.80
C LYS A 368 33.84 -0.86 -22.47
N ARG A 369 34.60 0.12 -21.99
CA ARG A 369 34.68 1.51 -22.46
C ARG A 369 36.14 1.94 -22.38
#